data_AF-A0A8K0THY2-F1
#
_entry.id   AF-A0A8K0THY2-F1
#
_cell.length_a   1.000
_cell.length_b   1.000
_cell.length_c   1.000
_cell.angle_alpha   90.00
_cell.angle_beta   90.00
_cell.angle_gamma   90.00
#
_symmetry.space_group_name_H-M   'P 1'
#
loop_
_entity.id
_entity.type
_entity.pdbx_description
1 polymer ?
#
loop_
_entity_poly.entity_id
_entity_poly.type
_entity_poly.pdbx_seq_one_letter_code
_entity_poly.pdbx_strand_id
1 'polypeptide(L)'
;MGIKNLTQIIREEAPDAIKEGEIKNQFGRKVAIDASMSIYSFLIAVRSDGQQLMNESGETTSHLMGMFYRTLRMVDNGIKPLYVFDGKPPVLKSGELAKRFQRKQEAKDGLEEAKETGTAEDIEKFSRRTVRVTREHNAECQRLLKLMGVPYIVAPTEAEAQCAALARAGKVYAAASEDMDTLTFDSPVVLRHLTYSEQRKEPILEIHVDKVLEGLGMDRKQVRIRNDSPRVANR
;
A
#
# COMPACT_ATOMS: atom_id res chain seq x y z
N MET A 1 1.81 -3.66 7.07
CA MET A 1 3.25 -3.33 7.08
C MET A 1 3.40 -2.01 7.83
N GLY A 2 4.63 -1.58 8.13
CA GLY A 2 4.90 -0.36 8.89
C GLY A 2 4.84 -0.46 10.41
N ILE A 3 4.64 0.69 11.06
CA ILE A 3 4.58 0.84 12.52
C ILE A 3 3.41 0.03 13.09
N LYS A 4 3.76 -0.98 13.89
CA LYS A 4 2.80 -1.87 14.55
C LYS A 4 1.92 -1.09 15.53
N ASN A 5 0.63 -1.42 15.54
CA ASN A 5 -0.39 -0.90 16.46
C ASN A 5 -0.63 0.63 16.41
N LEU A 6 -0.02 1.36 15.47
CA LEU A 6 -0.17 2.82 15.42
C LEU A 6 -1.62 3.25 15.23
N THR A 7 -2.41 2.54 14.43
CA THR A 7 -3.84 2.86 14.27
C THR A 7 -4.64 2.69 15.55
N GLN A 8 -4.31 1.68 16.37
CA GLN A 8 -4.97 1.48 17.66
C GLN A 8 -4.62 2.61 18.61
N ILE A 9 -3.34 2.97 18.71
CA ILE A 9 -2.88 4.09 19.54
C ILE A 9 -3.55 5.40 19.12
N ILE A 10 -3.65 5.68 17.82
CA ILE A 10 -4.34 6.88 17.33
C ILE A 10 -5.83 6.85 17.71
N ARG A 11 -6.50 5.70 17.65
CA ARG A 11 -7.91 5.60 18.06
C ARG A 11 -8.10 5.85 19.55
N GLU A 12 -7.15 5.44 20.39
CA GLU A 12 -7.21 5.60 21.85
C GLU A 12 -6.84 7.04 22.26
N GLU A 13 -5.76 7.59 21.73
CA GLU A 13 -5.16 8.84 22.20
C GLU A 13 -5.54 10.07 21.34
N ALA A 14 -5.89 9.87 20.07
CA ALA A 14 -6.22 10.94 19.13
C ALA A 14 -7.45 10.60 18.26
N PRO A 15 -8.60 10.22 18.85
CA PRO A 15 -9.76 9.73 18.10
C PRO A 15 -10.26 10.71 17.04
N ASP A 16 -10.21 12.02 17.32
CA ASP A 16 -10.63 13.09 16.39
C ASP A 16 -9.76 13.21 15.12
N ALA A 17 -8.61 12.53 15.10
CA ALA A 17 -7.72 12.46 13.96
C ALA A 17 -8.23 11.48 12.89
N ILE A 18 -9.10 10.53 13.24
CA ILE A 18 -9.63 9.53 12.32
C ILE A 18 -11.08 9.86 12.00
N LYS A 19 -11.38 10.04 10.71
CA LYS A 19 -12.74 10.09 10.20
C LYS A 19 -13.03 8.82 9.43
N GLU A 20 -14.14 8.19 9.74
CA GLU A 20 -14.65 7.04 8.99
C GLU A 20 -15.75 7.51 8.04
N GLY A 21 -15.78 6.99 6.82
CA GLY A 21 -16.81 7.40 5.86
C GLY A 21 -16.87 6.54 4.60
N GLU A 22 -17.86 6.85 3.77
CA GLU A 22 -18.04 6.19 2.49
C GLU A 22 -17.02 6.70 1.46
N ILE A 23 -16.72 5.87 0.45
CA ILE A 23 -15.85 6.26 -0.66
C ILE A 23 -16.38 7.49 -1.42
N LYS A 24 -17.70 7.69 -1.44
CA LYS A 24 -18.36 8.86 -2.06
C LYS A 24 -17.94 10.19 -1.43
N ASN A 25 -17.51 10.18 -0.17
CA ASN A 25 -17.01 11.39 0.51
C ASN A 25 -15.69 11.90 -0.10
N GLN A 26 -15.05 11.09 -0.95
CA GLN A 26 -13.82 11.43 -1.65
C GLN A 26 -14.06 11.94 -3.09
N PHE A 27 -15.33 12.20 -3.48
CA PHE A 27 -15.68 12.66 -4.82
C PHE A 27 -14.87 13.90 -5.25
N GLY A 28 -14.36 13.87 -6.48
CA GLY A 28 -13.58 14.95 -7.08
C GLY A 28 -12.13 15.07 -6.57
N ARG A 29 -11.76 14.34 -5.51
CA ARG A 29 -10.42 14.42 -4.91
C ARG A 29 -9.39 13.69 -5.77
N LYS A 30 -8.21 14.29 -5.89
CA LYS A 30 -7.01 13.65 -6.46
C LYS A 30 -6.29 12.90 -5.35
N VAL A 31 -5.92 11.64 -5.55
CA VAL A 31 -5.29 10.81 -4.50
C VAL A 31 -4.07 10.11 -5.06
N ALA A 32 -2.94 10.20 -4.37
CA ALA A 32 -1.74 9.42 -4.70
C ALA A 32 -1.81 8.07 -3.99
N ILE A 33 -1.72 6.97 -4.74
CA ILE A 33 -1.93 5.61 -4.25
C ILE A 33 -0.62 4.86 -4.30
N ASP A 34 -0.24 4.25 -3.18
CA ASP A 34 0.87 3.31 -3.10
C ASP A 34 0.54 2.03 -3.89
N ALA A 35 1.16 1.90 -5.07
CA ALA A 35 0.92 0.79 -5.98
C ALA A 35 1.52 -0.52 -5.44
N SER A 36 2.69 -0.45 -4.81
CA SER A 36 3.40 -1.64 -4.31
C SER A 36 2.59 -2.35 -3.23
N MET A 37 2.07 -1.60 -2.27
CA MET A 37 1.18 -2.13 -1.24
C MET A 37 -0.12 -2.67 -1.82
N SER A 38 -0.67 -1.99 -2.83
CA SER A 38 -1.90 -2.40 -3.52
C SER A 38 -1.71 -3.74 -4.24
N ILE A 39 -0.68 -3.88 -5.07
CA ILE A 39 -0.39 -5.10 -5.84
C ILE A 39 -0.16 -6.29 -4.88
N TYR A 40 0.59 -6.08 -3.81
CA TYR A 40 0.79 -7.11 -2.80
C TYR A 40 -0.54 -7.56 -2.19
N SER A 41 -1.43 -6.63 -1.86
CA SER A 41 -2.75 -6.95 -1.32
C SER A 41 -3.62 -7.73 -2.33
N PHE A 42 -3.52 -7.40 -3.62
CA PHE A 42 -4.28 -8.06 -4.68
C PHE A 42 -3.82 -9.50 -4.89
N LEU A 43 -2.51 -9.74 -4.91
CA LEU A 43 -1.94 -11.09 -5.04
C LEU A 43 -2.31 -12.01 -3.85
N ILE A 44 -2.61 -11.44 -2.69
CA ILE A 44 -3.07 -12.20 -1.52
C ILE A 44 -4.58 -12.42 -1.56
N ALA A 45 -5.35 -11.36 -1.83
CA ALA A 45 -6.80 -11.36 -1.63
C ALA A 45 -7.60 -11.83 -2.85
N VAL A 46 -7.08 -11.63 -4.08
CA VAL A 46 -7.77 -12.01 -5.32
C VAL A 46 -7.39 -13.44 -5.67
N ARG A 47 -8.24 -14.39 -5.28
CA ARG A 47 -8.02 -15.83 -5.42
C ARG A 47 -9.33 -16.55 -5.80
N SER A 48 -9.20 -17.69 -6.48
CA SER A 48 -10.27 -18.68 -6.66
C SER A 48 -9.83 -19.98 -6.02
N ASP A 49 -10.68 -20.62 -5.22
CA ASP A 49 -10.40 -21.91 -4.57
C ASP A 49 -9.06 -21.94 -3.82
N GLY A 50 -8.74 -20.84 -3.12
CA GLY A 50 -7.50 -20.68 -2.36
C GLY A 50 -6.24 -20.41 -3.19
N GLN A 51 -6.32 -20.44 -4.52
CA GLN A 51 -5.21 -20.21 -5.45
C GLN A 51 -5.29 -18.84 -6.12
N GLN A 52 -4.13 -18.30 -6.53
CA GLN A 52 -4.09 -17.08 -7.31
C GLN A 52 -4.73 -17.30 -8.68
N LEU A 53 -5.37 -16.26 -9.22
CA LEU A 53 -5.91 -16.33 -10.57
C LEU A 53 -4.75 -16.42 -11.55
N MET A 54 -4.89 -17.29 -12.55
CA MET A 54 -3.89 -17.51 -13.60
C MET A 54 -4.57 -17.57 -14.96
N ASN A 55 -3.81 -17.30 -16.02
CA ASN A 55 -4.24 -17.61 -17.38
C ASN A 55 -3.92 -19.07 -17.77
N GLU A 56 -4.26 -19.47 -18.99
CA GLU A 56 -4.01 -20.83 -19.51
C GLU A 56 -2.51 -21.21 -19.56
N SER A 57 -1.62 -20.21 -19.58
CA SER A 57 -0.16 -20.39 -19.56
C SER A 57 0.40 -20.49 -18.12
N GLY A 58 -0.45 -20.40 -17.09
CA GLY A 58 -0.04 -20.44 -15.69
C GLY A 58 0.51 -19.12 -15.15
N GLU A 59 0.41 -18.03 -15.91
CA GLU A 59 0.85 -16.70 -15.48
C GLU A 59 -0.19 -16.08 -14.56
N THR A 60 0.23 -15.49 -13.44
CA THR A 60 -0.68 -14.90 -12.46
C THR A 60 -1.40 -13.67 -13.04
N THR A 61 -2.69 -13.51 -12.75
CA THR A 61 -3.51 -12.38 -13.23
C THR A 61 -4.23 -11.62 -12.10
N SER A 62 -4.08 -12.07 -10.84
CA SER A 62 -4.69 -11.47 -9.65
C SER A 62 -4.38 -9.98 -9.48
N HIS A 63 -3.15 -9.54 -9.77
CA HIS A 63 -2.76 -8.12 -9.70
C HIS A 63 -3.45 -7.27 -10.77
N LEU A 64 -3.67 -7.81 -11.98
CA LEU A 64 -4.40 -7.13 -13.05
C LEU A 64 -5.87 -6.96 -12.68
N MET A 65 -6.52 -8.04 -12.21
CA MET A 65 -7.91 -7.99 -11.77
C MET A 65 -8.11 -7.03 -10.60
N GLY A 66 -7.24 -7.12 -9.59
CA GLY A 66 -7.27 -6.20 -8.45
C GLY A 66 -7.07 -4.75 -8.90
N MET A 67 -6.04 -4.47 -9.71
CA MET A 67 -5.77 -3.12 -10.19
C MET A 67 -6.94 -2.56 -11.01
N PHE A 68 -7.48 -3.34 -11.95
CA PHE A 68 -8.56 -2.93 -12.83
C PHE A 68 -9.82 -2.55 -12.05
N TYR A 69 -10.38 -3.48 -11.27
CA TYR A 69 -11.65 -3.25 -10.59
C TYR A 69 -11.56 -2.23 -9.45
N ARG A 70 -10.42 -2.15 -8.74
CA ARG A 70 -10.23 -1.11 -7.71
C ARG A 70 -10.11 0.26 -8.33
N THR A 71 -9.39 0.38 -9.44
CA THR A 71 -9.27 1.64 -10.17
C THR A 71 -10.63 2.10 -10.69
N LEU A 72 -11.42 1.20 -11.31
CA LEU A 72 -12.77 1.52 -11.75
C LEU A 72 -13.65 2.01 -10.61
N ARG A 73 -13.70 1.28 -9.47
CA ARG A 73 -14.45 1.71 -8.29
C ARG A 73 -14.10 3.13 -7.85
N MET A 74 -12.82 3.50 -7.85
CA MET A 74 -12.37 4.84 -7.49
C MET A 74 -12.85 5.88 -8.50
N VAL A 75 -12.65 5.62 -9.79
CA VAL A 75 -13.05 6.52 -10.87
C VAL A 75 -14.57 6.72 -10.92
N ASP A 76 -15.35 5.65 -10.74
CA ASP A 76 -16.82 5.67 -10.71
C ASP A 76 -17.35 6.51 -9.53
N ASN A 77 -16.60 6.56 -8.43
CA ASN A 77 -16.90 7.44 -7.28
C ASN A 77 -16.27 8.85 -7.42
N GLY A 78 -15.80 9.21 -8.61
CA GLY A 78 -15.26 10.53 -8.95
C GLY A 78 -13.87 10.82 -8.39
N ILE A 79 -13.17 9.81 -7.86
CA ILE A 79 -11.79 9.95 -7.39
C ILE A 79 -10.86 9.95 -8.61
N LYS A 80 -9.84 10.80 -8.57
CA LYS A 80 -8.81 10.90 -9.62
C LYS A 80 -7.51 10.26 -9.13
N PRO A 81 -7.31 8.95 -9.34
CA PRO A 81 -6.15 8.23 -8.81
C PRO A 81 -4.87 8.57 -9.57
N LEU A 82 -3.77 8.67 -8.83
CA LEU A 82 -2.40 8.66 -9.34
C LEU A 82 -1.65 7.52 -8.65
N TYR A 83 -1.26 6.48 -9.39
CA TYR A 83 -0.50 5.39 -8.81
C TYR A 83 0.99 5.71 -8.72
N VAL A 84 1.61 5.36 -7.59
CA VAL A 84 3.03 5.56 -7.33
C VAL A 84 3.66 4.21 -7.08
N PHE A 85 4.63 3.84 -7.91
CA PHE A 85 5.38 2.59 -7.79
C PHE A 85 6.71 2.82 -7.06
N ASP A 86 7.17 1.84 -6.30
CA ASP A 86 8.51 1.88 -5.69
C ASP A 86 9.62 1.97 -6.74
N GLY A 87 10.65 2.72 -6.38
CA GLY A 87 11.94 2.77 -7.04
C GLY A 87 12.96 1.84 -6.38
N LYS A 88 14.20 2.33 -6.23
CA LYS A 88 15.27 1.56 -5.61
C LYS A 88 15.12 1.63 -4.07
N PRO A 89 15.02 0.50 -3.36
CA PRO A 89 14.92 0.52 -1.90
C PRO A 89 16.13 1.23 -1.25
N PRO A 90 15.93 1.99 -0.16
CA PRO A 90 17.02 2.65 0.55
C PRO A 90 17.92 1.62 1.25
N VAL A 91 19.21 1.96 1.39
CA VAL A 91 20.23 1.07 2.00
C VAL A 91 19.85 0.66 3.43
N LEU A 92 19.24 1.58 4.19
CA LEU A 92 18.76 1.35 5.56
C LEU A 92 17.71 0.22 5.65
N LYS A 93 16.99 -0.09 4.56
CA LYS A 93 15.98 -1.16 4.51
C LYS A 93 16.59 -2.56 4.27
N SER A 94 17.89 -2.66 3.99
CA SER A 94 18.58 -3.93 3.68
C SER A 94 18.37 -5.01 4.76
N GLY A 95 18.49 -4.67 6.04
CA GLY A 95 18.28 -5.61 7.14
C GLY A 95 16.84 -6.14 7.21
N GLU A 96 15.84 -5.27 7.02
CA GLU A 96 14.44 -5.69 6.98
C GLU A 96 14.13 -6.51 5.72
N LEU A 97 14.72 -6.17 4.57
CA LEU A 97 14.61 -6.96 3.33
C LEU A 97 15.20 -8.35 3.51
N ALA A 98 16.34 -8.49 4.20
CA ALA A 98 16.94 -9.78 4.52
C ALA A 98 16.03 -10.63 5.42
N LYS A 99 15.45 -10.04 6.48
CA LYS A 99 14.47 -10.72 7.34
C LYS A 99 13.23 -11.16 6.56
N ARG A 100 12.71 -10.31 5.66
CA ARG A 100 11.58 -10.65 4.79
C ARG A 100 11.93 -11.78 3.81
N PHE A 101 13.15 -11.81 3.31
CA PHE A 101 13.63 -12.90 2.46
C PHE A 101 13.71 -14.22 3.23
N GLN A 102 14.30 -14.21 4.43
CA GLN A 102 14.41 -15.40 5.28
C GLN A 102 13.04 -15.97 5.65
N ARG A 103 12.12 -15.14 6.13
CA ARG A 103 10.73 -15.56 6.42
C ARG A 103 10.00 -16.15 5.22
N LYS A 104 10.34 -15.69 4.01
CA LYS A 104 9.78 -16.24 2.76
C LYS A 104 10.39 -17.58 2.42
N GLN A 105 11.67 -17.78 2.68
CA GLN A 105 12.30 -19.08 2.49
C GLN A 105 11.69 -20.10 3.45
N GLU A 106 11.61 -19.76 4.75
CA GLU A 106 10.94 -20.60 5.76
C GLU A 106 9.48 -20.91 5.37
N ALA A 107 8.75 -19.92 4.84
CA ALA A 107 7.37 -20.13 4.37
C ALA A 107 7.28 -21.00 3.11
N LYS A 108 8.30 -21.02 2.26
CA LYS A 108 8.37 -21.92 1.10
C LYS A 108 8.63 -23.34 1.55
N ASP A 109 9.60 -23.52 2.45
CA ASP A 109 9.95 -24.85 2.97
C ASP A 109 8.73 -25.46 3.70
N GLY A 110 8.05 -24.67 4.53
CA GLY A 110 6.79 -25.07 5.17
C GLY A 110 5.61 -25.27 4.21
N LEU A 111 5.60 -24.62 3.03
CA LEU A 111 4.58 -24.88 2.01
C LEU A 111 4.80 -26.24 1.34
N GLU A 112 6.05 -26.60 1.05
CA GLU A 112 6.35 -27.92 0.47
C GLU A 112 6.02 -29.04 1.47
N GLU A 113 6.38 -28.89 2.75
CA GLU A 113 5.99 -29.83 3.80
C GLU A 113 4.46 -29.93 3.96
N ALA A 114 3.75 -28.80 3.92
CA ALA A 114 2.30 -28.77 4.03
C ALA A 114 1.58 -29.39 2.83
N LYS A 115 2.17 -29.37 1.63
CA LYS A 115 1.61 -30.07 0.46
C LYS A 115 1.67 -31.59 0.61
N GLU A 116 2.67 -32.10 1.32
CA GLU A 116 2.84 -33.54 1.54
C GLU A 116 2.02 -34.06 2.73
N THR A 117 1.96 -33.30 3.82
CA THR A 117 1.45 -33.80 5.11
C THR A 117 0.45 -32.87 5.81
N GLY A 118 0.26 -31.65 5.29
CA GLY A 118 -0.52 -30.60 5.92
C GLY A 118 -1.99 -30.58 5.56
N THR A 119 -2.74 -29.73 6.26
CA THR A 119 -4.15 -29.48 5.94
C THR A 119 -4.29 -28.48 4.79
N ALA A 120 -5.46 -28.42 4.16
CA ALA A 120 -5.76 -27.40 3.16
C ALA A 120 -5.60 -25.97 3.73
N GLU A 121 -5.90 -25.77 5.01
CA GLU A 121 -5.71 -24.49 5.70
C GLU A 121 -4.22 -24.13 5.85
N ASP A 122 -3.37 -25.10 6.16
CA ASP A 122 -1.92 -24.89 6.24
C ASP A 122 -1.33 -24.53 4.87
N ILE A 123 -1.73 -25.26 3.82
CA ILE A 123 -1.33 -24.98 2.44
C ILE A 123 -1.73 -23.55 2.06
N GLU A 124 -2.96 -23.13 2.36
CA GLU A 124 -3.41 -21.77 2.06
C GLU A 124 -2.62 -20.71 2.84
N LYS A 125 -2.39 -20.95 4.14
CA LYS A 125 -1.65 -20.04 5.02
C LYS A 125 -0.21 -19.84 4.55
N PHE A 126 0.51 -20.92 4.23
CA PHE A 126 1.87 -20.84 3.72
C PHE A 126 1.91 -20.26 2.29
N SER A 127 0.97 -20.63 1.42
CA SER A 127 0.81 -20.07 0.07
C SER A 127 0.63 -18.54 0.09
N ARG A 128 -0.13 -17.99 1.04
CA ARG A 128 -0.26 -16.53 1.20
C ARG A 128 1.04 -15.87 1.64
N ARG A 129 1.88 -16.55 2.43
CA ARG A 129 3.17 -16.05 2.93
C ARG A 129 4.28 -16.08 1.89
N THR A 130 4.19 -16.95 0.88
CA THR A 130 5.17 -17.02 -0.22
C THR A 130 4.97 -15.94 -1.29
N VAL A 131 3.82 -15.26 -1.29
CA VAL A 131 3.48 -14.22 -2.28
C VAL A 131 4.58 -13.16 -2.38
N ARG A 132 4.96 -12.85 -3.63
CA ARG A 132 5.95 -11.82 -3.96
C ARG A 132 5.47 -11.01 -5.15
N VAL A 133 5.63 -9.68 -5.02
CA VAL A 133 5.52 -8.77 -6.16
C VAL A 133 6.81 -8.85 -6.97
N THR A 134 6.69 -9.13 -8.27
CA THR A 134 7.81 -9.20 -9.22
C THR A 134 7.88 -7.89 -10.04
N ARG A 135 8.98 -7.71 -10.77
CA ARG A 135 9.10 -6.57 -11.71
C ARG A 135 8.09 -6.67 -12.85
N GLU A 136 7.75 -7.89 -13.23
CA GLU A 136 6.75 -8.19 -14.26
C GLU A 136 5.36 -7.73 -13.82
N HIS A 137 4.91 -8.09 -12.61
CA HIS A 137 3.63 -7.60 -12.08
C HIS A 137 3.54 -6.07 -12.12
N ASN A 138 4.63 -5.38 -11.77
CA ASN A 138 4.69 -3.93 -11.85
C ASN A 138 4.57 -3.43 -13.30
N ALA A 139 5.31 -4.01 -14.24
CA ALA A 139 5.27 -3.62 -15.64
C ALA A 139 3.88 -3.85 -16.27
N GLU A 140 3.23 -4.96 -15.94
CA GLU A 140 1.89 -5.29 -16.42
C GLU A 140 0.83 -4.33 -15.82
N CYS A 141 0.91 -4.04 -14.52
CA CYS A 141 0.04 -3.03 -13.90
C CYS A 141 0.25 -1.63 -14.50
N GLN A 142 1.49 -1.23 -14.77
CA GLN A 142 1.79 0.06 -15.43
C GLN A 142 1.21 0.12 -16.84
N ARG A 143 1.34 -0.98 -17.61
CA ARG A 143 0.73 -1.09 -18.94
C ARG A 143 -0.79 -0.99 -18.86
N LEU A 144 -1.41 -1.71 -17.93
CA LEU A 144 -2.85 -1.65 -17.69
C LEU A 144 -3.32 -0.24 -17.37
N LEU A 145 -2.68 0.45 -16.40
CA LEU A 145 -3.03 1.81 -16.02
C LEU A 145 -2.93 2.79 -17.21
N LYS A 146 -1.88 2.65 -18.03
CA LYS A 146 -1.71 3.43 -19.26
C LYS A 146 -2.87 3.20 -20.23
N LEU A 147 -3.29 1.95 -20.43
CA LEU A 147 -4.43 1.61 -21.29
C LEU A 147 -5.76 2.14 -20.74
N MET A 148 -5.91 2.19 -19.41
CA MET A 148 -7.06 2.77 -18.73
C MET A 148 -7.07 4.31 -18.72
N GLY A 149 -6.00 4.96 -19.19
CA GLY A 149 -5.85 6.42 -19.13
C GLY A 149 -5.58 6.96 -17.72
N VAL A 150 -5.13 6.11 -16.79
CA VAL A 150 -4.85 6.47 -15.40
C VAL A 150 -3.37 6.76 -15.23
N PRO A 151 -2.99 7.93 -14.67
CA PRO A 151 -1.59 8.29 -14.55
C PRO A 151 -0.88 7.44 -13.48
N TYR A 152 0.39 7.17 -13.72
CA TYR A 152 1.29 6.63 -12.70
C TYR A 152 2.67 7.28 -12.78
N ILE A 153 3.41 7.21 -11.67
CA ILE A 153 4.82 7.59 -11.60
C ILE A 153 5.62 6.50 -10.87
N VAL A 154 6.94 6.54 -11.03
CA VAL A 154 7.87 5.71 -10.26
C VAL A 154 8.61 6.62 -9.27
N ALA A 155 8.55 6.28 -7.98
CA ALA A 155 9.24 7.01 -6.93
C ALA A 155 10.77 6.81 -7.05
N PRO A 156 11.59 7.75 -6.55
CA PRO A 156 13.04 7.54 -6.46
C PRO A 156 13.40 6.34 -5.56
N THR A 157 12.67 6.22 -4.44
CA THR A 157 12.86 5.16 -3.45
C THR A 157 11.51 4.52 -3.10
N GLU A 158 10.79 5.06 -2.14
CA GLU A 158 9.59 4.47 -1.55
C GLU A 158 8.33 5.19 -2.03
N ALA A 159 7.32 4.43 -2.43
CA ALA A 159 6.06 4.94 -2.96
C ALA A 159 5.30 5.75 -1.90
N GLU A 160 5.21 5.27 -0.67
CA GLU A 160 4.56 5.94 0.46
C GLU A 160 5.15 7.33 0.73
N ALA A 161 6.48 7.46 0.65
CA ALA A 161 7.18 8.72 0.83
C ALA A 161 6.88 9.71 -0.30
N GLN A 162 6.83 9.22 -1.54
CA GLN A 162 6.49 10.02 -2.72
C GLN A 162 5.01 10.44 -2.73
N CYS A 163 4.09 9.54 -2.31
CA CYS A 163 2.67 9.87 -2.12
C CYS A 163 2.50 10.99 -1.08
N ALA A 164 3.15 10.86 0.08
CA ALA A 164 3.14 11.89 1.11
C ALA A 164 3.72 13.22 0.60
N ALA A 165 4.80 13.18 -0.19
CA ALA A 165 5.39 14.38 -0.78
C ALA A 165 4.46 15.10 -1.75
N LEU A 166 3.72 14.37 -2.59
CA LEU A 166 2.72 14.94 -3.49
C LEU A 166 1.56 15.58 -2.73
N ALA A 167 1.12 14.96 -1.63
CA ALA A 167 0.05 15.49 -0.78
C ALA A 167 0.50 16.77 -0.07
N ARG A 168 1.69 16.81 0.53
CA ARG A 168 2.27 18.02 1.13
C ARG A 168 2.43 19.16 0.14
N ALA A 169 2.79 18.86 -1.11
CA ALA A 169 2.94 19.84 -2.17
C ALA A 169 1.60 20.34 -2.75
N GLY A 170 0.46 19.88 -2.22
CA GLY A 170 -0.88 20.25 -2.70
C GLY A 170 -1.21 19.73 -4.10
N LYS A 171 -0.44 18.77 -4.62
CA LYS A 171 -0.67 18.18 -5.96
C LYS A 171 -1.80 17.15 -5.93
N VAL A 172 -1.95 16.47 -4.80
CA VAL A 172 -3.06 15.57 -4.47
C VAL A 172 -3.62 15.94 -3.09
N TYR A 173 -4.84 15.49 -2.81
CA TYR A 173 -5.50 15.69 -1.52
C TYR A 173 -4.84 14.86 -0.41
N ALA A 174 -4.57 13.58 -0.69
CA ALA A 174 -4.08 12.63 0.29
C ALA A 174 -3.18 11.57 -0.34
N ALA A 175 -2.36 10.94 0.50
CA ALA A 175 -1.70 9.68 0.22
C ALA A 175 -2.63 8.53 0.63
N ALA A 176 -2.79 7.51 -0.22
CA ALA A 176 -3.53 6.30 0.10
C ALA A 176 -2.56 5.11 0.21
N SER A 177 -2.44 4.56 1.41
CA SER A 177 -1.63 3.37 1.69
C SER A 177 -2.12 2.70 2.98
N GLU A 178 -2.00 1.37 3.02
CA GLU A 178 -2.18 0.59 4.26
C GLU A 178 -0.94 0.58 5.15
N ASP A 179 0.18 1.12 4.64
CA ASP A 179 1.40 1.24 5.41
C ASP A 179 1.37 2.52 6.26
N MET A 180 1.30 2.34 7.58
CA MET A 180 1.23 3.45 8.54
C MET A 180 2.53 4.26 8.62
N ASP A 181 3.63 3.77 8.04
CA ASP A 181 4.88 4.53 7.89
C ASP A 181 4.67 5.79 7.05
N THR A 182 3.64 5.82 6.21
CA THR A 182 3.23 7.01 5.43
C THR A 182 3.07 8.26 6.31
N LEU A 183 2.61 8.12 7.56
CA LEU A 183 2.45 9.24 8.50
C LEU A 183 3.79 9.91 8.86
N THR A 184 4.87 9.14 8.87
CA THR A 184 6.22 9.62 9.21
C THR A 184 6.87 10.44 8.09
N PHE A 185 6.30 10.37 6.88
CA PHE A 185 6.68 11.19 5.73
C PHE A 185 5.88 12.48 5.60
N ASP A 186 5.24 12.93 6.69
CA ASP A 186 4.65 14.27 6.77
C ASP A 186 3.46 14.48 5.83
N SER A 187 2.78 13.41 5.38
CA SER A 187 1.52 13.56 4.64
C SER A 187 0.52 14.39 5.48
N PRO A 188 -0.23 15.34 4.91
CA PRO A 188 -1.29 16.05 5.64
C PRO A 188 -2.48 15.14 5.94
N VAL A 189 -2.84 14.28 4.98
CA VAL A 189 -3.95 13.32 5.07
C VAL A 189 -3.49 11.97 4.56
N VAL A 190 -3.83 10.90 5.28
CA VAL A 190 -3.64 9.51 4.86
C VAL A 190 -4.99 8.83 4.75
N LEU A 191 -5.27 8.25 3.58
CA LEU A 191 -6.45 7.43 3.33
C LEU A 191 -6.10 5.95 3.45
N ARG A 192 -6.85 5.21 4.27
CA ARG A 192 -6.80 3.76 4.34
C ARG A 192 -8.11 3.14 3.87
N HIS A 193 -8.02 1.87 3.53
CA HIS A 193 -9.07 1.01 2.98
C HIS A 193 -9.56 1.43 1.60
N LEU A 194 -8.87 2.37 0.94
CA LEU A 194 -9.27 2.85 -0.39
C LEU A 194 -9.18 1.76 -1.46
N THR A 195 -8.18 0.88 -1.36
CA THR A 195 -7.92 -0.20 -2.32
C THR A 195 -8.53 -1.54 -1.90
N TYR A 196 -9.29 -1.56 -0.80
CA TYR A 196 -9.99 -2.76 -0.33
C TYR A 196 -11.15 -3.15 -1.26
N SER A 197 -11.54 -4.41 -1.15
CA SER A 197 -12.75 -4.91 -1.79
C SER A 197 -13.99 -4.24 -1.25
N GLU A 198 -14.89 -3.85 -2.15
CA GLU A 198 -16.23 -3.41 -1.78
C GLU A 198 -16.96 -4.49 -0.98
N GLN A 199 -16.71 -5.77 -1.28
CA GLN A 199 -17.24 -6.90 -0.52
C GLN A 199 -16.84 -6.90 0.96
N ARG A 200 -15.72 -6.27 1.33
CA ARG A 200 -15.31 -6.17 2.74
C ARG A 200 -16.21 -5.23 3.55
N LYS A 201 -16.94 -4.32 2.89
CA LYS A 201 -17.81 -3.31 3.53
C LYS A 201 -17.11 -2.48 4.62
N GLU A 202 -15.79 -2.31 4.50
CA GLU A 202 -14.99 -1.50 5.41
C GLU A 202 -15.11 -0.02 5.03
N PRO A 203 -15.31 0.89 6.01
CA PRO A 203 -15.31 2.31 5.75
C PRO A 203 -13.91 2.78 5.34
N ILE A 204 -13.86 3.86 4.56
CA ILE A 204 -12.62 4.59 4.30
C ILE A 204 -12.20 5.28 5.58
N LEU A 205 -10.96 5.06 6.00
CA LEU A 205 -10.38 5.79 7.12
C LEU A 205 -9.57 6.97 6.58
N GLU A 206 -9.95 8.17 6.98
CA GLU A 206 -9.27 9.41 6.66
C GLU A 206 -8.56 9.93 7.91
N ILE A 207 -7.23 9.86 7.90
CA ILE A 207 -6.38 10.20 9.04
C ILE A 207 -5.75 11.57 8.80
N HIS A 208 -6.06 12.53 9.66
CA HIS A 208 -5.53 13.89 9.66
C HIS A 208 -4.29 13.98 10.56
N VAL A 209 -3.12 14.21 9.97
CA VAL A 209 -1.85 14.00 10.67
C VAL A 209 -1.52 15.11 11.67
N ASP A 210 -2.00 16.32 11.42
CA ASP A 210 -1.99 17.44 12.38
C ASP A 210 -2.70 17.05 13.69
N LYS A 211 -3.91 16.48 13.57
CA LYS A 211 -4.68 16.02 14.73
C LYS A 211 -4.06 14.81 15.43
N VAL A 212 -3.41 13.92 14.67
CA VAL A 212 -2.63 12.82 15.28
C VAL A 212 -1.55 13.40 16.19
N LEU A 213 -0.80 14.40 15.70
CA LEU A 213 0.27 15.02 16.46
C LEU A 213 -0.26 15.78 17.69
N GLU A 214 -1.37 16.51 17.53
CA GLU A 214 -2.04 17.20 18.63
C GLU A 214 -2.50 16.23 19.71
N GLY A 215 -3.24 15.18 19.36
CA GLY A 215 -3.76 14.20 20.33
C GLY A 215 -2.65 13.40 21.02
N LEU A 216 -1.54 13.11 20.32
CA LEU A 216 -0.38 12.45 20.93
C LEU A 216 0.54 13.41 21.71
N GLY A 217 0.28 14.71 21.70
CA GLY A 217 1.15 15.71 22.32
C GLY A 217 2.58 15.72 21.71
N MET A 218 2.70 15.45 20.41
CA MET A 218 3.99 15.32 19.72
C MET A 218 4.22 16.45 18.72
N ASP A 219 5.46 16.95 18.66
CA ASP A 219 5.92 17.81 17.57
C ASP A 219 6.25 16.97 16.33
N ARG A 220 6.00 17.52 15.14
CA ARG A 220 6.35 16.91 13.85
C ARG A 220 7.80 16.43 13.78
N LYS A 221 8.75 17.13 14.41
CA LYS A 221 10.17 16.76 14.46
C LYS A 221 10.44 15.46 15.20
N GLN A 222 9.55 15.03 16.09
CA GLN A 222 9.68 13.79 16.87
C GLN A 222 9.23 12.57 16.05
N VAL A 223 8.36 12.76 15.06
CA VAL A 223 7.75 11.66 14.28
C VAL A 223 8.34 11.54 12.87
N ARG A 224 8.94 12.61 12.35
CA ARG A 224 9.45 12.65 10.98
C ARG A 224 10.73 11.84 10.79
N ILE A 225 10.77 11.00 9.75
CA ILE A 225 12.02 10.42 9.25
C ILE A 225 12.87 11.55 8.66
N ARG A 226 14.05 11.79 9.24
CA ARG A 226 15.00 12.78 8.70
C ARG A 226 15.56 12.26 7.37
N ASN A 227 15.09 12.85 6.27
CA ASN A 227 15.78 12.75 5.00
C ASN A 227 17.01 13.66 5.05
N ASP A 228 18.05 13.26 5.76
CA ASP A 228 19.37 13.87 5.62
C ASP A 228 19.99 13.38 4.30
N SER A 229 19.44 13.87 3.19
CA SER A 229 20.20 13.97 1.94
C SER A 229 20.88 15.33 1.93
N PRO A 230 22.19 15.41 1.64
CA PRO A 230 22.90 16.68 1.61
C PRO A 230 22.19 17.57 0.61
N ARG A 231 21.80 18.77 1.07
CA ARG A 231 21.39 19.86 0.18
C ARG A 231 22.45 19.92 -0.92
N VAL A 232 22.07 19.61 -2.15
CA VAL A 232 22.86 20.00 -3.31
C VAL A 232 22.80 21.53 -3.28
N ALA A 233 23.84 22.10 -2.67
CA ALA A 233 24.06 23.53 -2.70
C ALA A 233 24.17 23.92 -4.17
N ASN A 234 23.32 24.85 -4.59
CA ASN A 234 23.44 25.54 -5.86
C ASN A 234 24.90 25.87 -6.14
N ARG A 235 25.40 25.37 -7.27
CA ARG A 235 26.49 25.96 -8.05
C ARG A 235 26.05 25.95 -9.50
#